data_AF-C6BPQ6-F1
#
_entry.id   AF-C6BPQ6-F1
#
_cell.length_a   1.000
_cell.length_b   1.000
_cell.length_c   1.000
_cell.angle_alpha   90.00
_cell.angle_beta   90.00
_cell.angle_gamma   90.00
#
_symmetry.space_group_name_H-M   'P 1'
#
loop_
_entity.id
_entity.type
_entity.pdbx_description
1 polymer ?
#
loop_
_entity_poly.entity_id
_entity_poly.type
_entity_poly.pdbx_seq_one_letter_code
_entity_poly.pdbx_strand_id
1 'polypeptide(L)' 'MSTSREEALQALDRTCKVRQPSGSYAYGKVIEVHASGDYLKFQKGVAGRVKPKWYRREDVVLQPADPDTNT' A
#
# COMPACT_ATOMS: atom_id res chain seq x y z
N MET A 1 -0.72 -3.01 -22.60
CA MET A 1 -0.28 -3.72 -21.38
C MET A 1 0.19 -2.64 -20.43
N SER A 2 -0.67 -2.16 -19.53
CA SER A 2 -0.26 -1.17 -18.53
C SER A 2 0.88 -1.76 -17.72
N THR A 3 1.98 -1.02 -17.63
CA THR A 3 3.18 -1.52 -16.96
C THR A 3 2.90 -1.66 -15.46
N SER A 4 3.47 -2.67 -14.80
CA SER A 4 3.29 -2.90 -13.35
C SER A 4 3.51 -1.66 -12.49
N ARG A 5 4.33 -0.72 -12.99
CA ARG A 5 4.62 0.57 -12.37
C ARG A 5 3.44 1.54 -12.38
N GLU A 6 2.67 1.64 -13.46
CA GLU A 6 1.51 2.55 -13.53
C GLU A 6 0.43 2.12 -12.53
N GLU A 7 0.16 0.81 -12.45
CA GLU A 7 -0.74 0.25 -11.44
C GLU A 7 -0.21 0.46 -10.02
N ALA A 8 1.11 0.33 -9.82
CA ALA A 8 1.74 0.60 -8.52
C ALA A 8 1.65 2.09 -8.12
N LEU A 9 1.73 3.01 -9.09
CA LEU A 9 1.55 4.44 -8.84
C LEU A 9 0.11 4.79 -8.41
N GLN A 10 -0.90 4.07 -8.90
CA GLN A 10 -2.27 4.23 -8.41
C GLN A 10 -2.44 3.84 -6.94
N ALA A 11 -1.50 3.08 -6.37
CA ALA A 11 -1.49 2.71 -4.96
C ALA A 11 -0.94 3.83 -4.05
N LEU A 12 -0.21 4.80 -4.59
CA LEU A 12 0.46 5.85 -3.81
C LEU A 12 -0.56 6.68 -3.01
N ASP A 13 -0.24 6.95 -1.74
CA ASP A 13 -1.11 7.61 -0.74
C ASP A 13 -2.47 6.96 -0.47
N ARG A 14 -2.74 5.78 -1.03
CA ARG A 14 -3.96 5.02 -0.70
C ARG A 14 -3.82 4.27 0.62
N THR A 15 -4.93 4.19 1.35
CA THR A 15 -5.09 3.31 2.49
C THR A 15 -5.05 1.85 2.03
N CYS A 16 -4.23 1.05 2.69
CA CYS A 16 -4.04 -0.35 2.36
C CYS A 16 -3.81 -1.19 3.62
N LYS A 17 -3.89 -2.50 3.42
CA LYS A 17 -3.49 -3.49 4.43
C LYS A 17 -2.45 -4.43 3.84
N VAL A 18 -1.49 -4.80 4.66
CA VAL A 18 -0.40 -5.70 4.28
C VAL A 18 -0.50 -6.97 5.10
N ARG A 19 -0.38 -8.13 4.45
CA ARG A 19 -0.34 -9.43 5.12
C ARG A 19 0.99 -9.59 5.85
N GLN A 20 0.95 -9.90 7.15
CA GLN A 20 2.14 -10.16 7.95
C GLN A 20 2.43 -11.68 8.01
N PRO A 21 3.69 -12.08 8.27
CA PRO A 21 4.06 -13.49 8.43
C PRO A 21 3.27 -14.23 9.51
N SER A 22 2.77 -13.52 10.53
CA SER A 22 1.92 -14.07 11.58
C SER A 22 0.48 -14.40 11.14
N GLY A 23 0.13 -14.18 9.87
CA GLY A 23 -1.23 -14.33 9.34
C GLY A 23 -2.16 -13.14 9.64
N SER A 24 -1.70 -12.17 10.43
CA SER A 24 -2.43 -10.92 10.71
C SER A 24 -2.27 -9.88 9.59
N TYR A 25 -3.16 -8.90 9.53
CA TYR A 25 -3.03 -7.74 8.64
C TYR A 25 -2.54 -6.51 9.40
N ALA A 26 -1.61 -5.76 8.79
CA ALA A 26 -1.23 -4.44 9.24
C ALA A 26 -1.88 -3.38 8.34
N TYR A 27 -2.55 -2.40 8.95
CA TYR A 27 -3.20 -1.30 8.24
C TYR A 27 -2.34 -0.04 8.22
N GLY A 28 -2.42 0.71 7.12
CA GLY A 28 -1.59 1.88 6.89
C GLY A 28 -1.79 2.46 5.50
N LYS A 29 -0.76 3.14 4.99
CA LYS A 29 -0.77 3.73 3.65
C LYS A 29 0.50 3.46 2.87
N VAL A 30 0.41 3.48 1.55
CA VAL A 30 1.59 3.50 0.67
C VAL A 30 2.14 4.91 0.60
N ILE A 31 3.45 5.07 0.83
CA ILE A 31 4.13 6.38 0.81
C ILE A 31 5.16 6.51 -0.31
N GLU A 32 5.52 5.40 -0.96
CA GLU A 32 6.53 5.39 -2.02
C GLU A 32 6.35 4.15 -2.92
N VAL A 33 6.69 4.28 -4.20
CA VAL A 33 6.67 3.19 -5.19
C VAL A 33 8.08 3.01 -5.71
N HIS A 34 8.57 1.76 -5.70
CA HIS A 34 9.90 1.46 -6.22
C HIS A 34 9.97 1.67 -7.74
N ALA A 35 11.16 1.97 -8.27
CA ALA A 35 11.36 2.24 -9.70
C ALA A 35 10.85 1.10 -10.61
N SER A 36 10.93 -0.15 -10.14
CA SER A 36 10.43 -1.32 -10.88
C SER A 36 8.90 -1.49 -10.84
N GLY A 37 8.21 -0.88 -9.85
CA GLY A 37 6.77 -1.08 -9.62
C GLY A 37 6.41 -2.33 -8.81
N ASP A 38 7.36 -3.22 -8.52
CA ASP A 38 7.08 -4.47 -7.80
C ASP A 38 7.01 -4.30 -6.29
N TYR A 39 7.56 -3.20 -5.77
CA TYR A 39 7.65 -2.92 -4.34
C TYR A 39 6.98 -1.60 -3.98
N LEU A 40 6.26 -1.63 -2.87
CA LEU A 40 5.55 -0.49 -2.29
C LEU A 40 6.07 -0.26 -0.87
N LYS A 41 6.37 1.01 -0.55
CA LYS A 41 6.79 1.40 0.80
C LYS A 41 5.55 1.69 1.61
N PHE A 42 5.35 0.90 2.64
CA PHE A 42 4.18 0.94 3.50
C PHE A 42 4.52 1.61 4.84
N GLN A 43 3.70 2.58 5.22
CA GLN A 43 3.71 3.20 6.54
C GLN A 43 2.56 2.61 7.37
N LYS A 44 2.90 1.83 8.40
CA LYS A 44 1.93 1.28 9.36
C LYS A 44 1.42 2.36 10.30
N GLY A 45 0.10 2.47 10.46
CA GLY A 45 -0.56 3.35 11.44
C GLY A 45 -0.19 4.84 11.34
N VAL A 46 -0.25 5.55 12.46
CA VAL A 46 0.11 6.98 12.55
C VAL A 46 1.61 7.14 12.35
N ALA A 47 2.00 8.01 11.41
CA ALA A 47 3.39 8.29 11.07
C ALA A 47 4.23 8.62 12.32
N GLY A 48 5.43 8.03 12.42
CA GLY A 48 6.41 8.33 13.47
C GLY A 48 6.62 7.24 14.52
N ARG A 49 5.68 6.31 14.75
CA ARG A 49 5.88 5.20 15.72
C ARG A 49 6.53 3.96 15.12
N VAL A 50 6.32 3.73 13.83
CA VAL A 50 6.82 2.54 13.13
C VAL A 50 7.55 2.99 11.88
N LYS A 51 8.79 2.50 11.69
CA LYS A 51 9.55 2.78 10.48
C LYS A 51 8.82 2.17 9.27
N PRO A 52 8.62 2.92 8.19
CA PRO A 52 8.02 2.38 6.98
C PRO A 52 8.91 1.29 6.39
N LYS A 53 8.28 0.28 5.77
CA LYS A 53 8.96 -0.90 5.23
C LYS A 53 8.52 -1.17 3.80
N TRP A 54 9.42 -1.73 3.01
CA TRP A 54 9.12 -2.19 1.67
C TRP A 54 8.42 -3.54 1.72
N TYR A 55 7.34 -3.67 0.95
CA TYR A 55 6.62 -4.91 0.74
C TYR A 55 6.43 -5.15 -0.75
N ARG A 56 6.27 -6.42 -1.14
CA ARG A 56 5.89 -6.72 -2.50
C ARG A 56 4.48 -6.24 -2.75
N ARG A 57 4.22 -5.78 -3.97
CA ARG A 57 2.91 -5.31 -4.40
C ARG A 57 1.82 -6.36 -4.18
N GLU A 58 2.13 -7.64 -4.40
CA GLU A 58 1.21 -8.77 -4.21
C GLU A 58 0.74 -8.95 -2.75
N ASP A 59 1.54 -8.52 -1.77
CA ASP A 59 1.21 -8.59 -0.35
C ASP A 59 0.38 -7.38 0.13
N VAL A 60 0.25 -6.36 -0.72
CA VAL A 60 -0.44 -5.10 -0.43
C VAL A 60 -1.83 -5.15 -1.02
N VAL A 61 -2.83 -5.19 -0.14
CA VAL A 61 -4.23 -5.14 -0.53
C VAL A 61 -4.73 -3.70 -0.34
N LEU A 62 -4.99 -3.02 -1.46
CA LEU A 62 -5.64 -1.70 -1.43
C LEU A 62 -7.04 -1.83 -0.85
N GLN A 63 -7.38 -0.94 0.08
CA GLN A 63 -8.78 -0.85 0.49
C GLN A 63 -9.58 -0.22 -0.66
N PRO A 64 -10.83 -0.67 -0.90
CA PRO A 64 -11.72 0.04 -1.80
C PRO A 64 -11.74 1.51 -1.35
N ALA A 65 -11.69 2.44 -2.31
CA ALA A 65 -12.10 3.80 -1.99
C ALA A 65 -13.55 3.66 -1.55
N ASP A 66 -13.88 4.04 -0.31
CA ASP A 66 -15.23 3.94 0.21
C ASP A 66 -16.23 4.40 -0.86
N PRO A 67 -17.22 3.57 -1.25
CA PRO A 67 -18.20 3.95 -2.27
C PRO A 67 -19.15 5.08 -1.81
N ASP A 68 -18.93 5.67 -0.64
CA ASP A 68 -19.87 6.60 0.01
C ASP A 68 -19.37 8.05 0.07
N THR A 69 -18.47 8.46 -0.82
CA THR A 69 -18.24 9.90 -1.08
C THR A 69 -18.88 10.29 -2.40
N ASN A 70 -20.21 10.19 -2.47
CA ASN A 70 -21.00 10.95 -3.42
C ASN A 70 -21.73 12.04 -2.63
N THR A 71 -21.16 13.24 -2.65
CA THR A 71 -21.84 14.48 -2.22
C THR A 71 -23.08 14.74 -3.07
#